data_AF-A0A507D954-F1
#
_entry.id   AF-A0A507D954-F1
#
_cell.length_a   1.000
_cell.length_b   1.000
_cell.length_c   1.000
_cell.angle_alpha   90.00
_cell.angle_beta   90.00
_cell.angle_gamma   90.00
#
_symmetry.space_group_name_H-M   'P 1'
#
loop_
_entity.id
_entity.type
_entity.pdbx_description
1 polymer ?
#
loop_
_entity_poly.entity_id
_entity_poly.type
_entity_poly.pdbx_seq_one_letter_code
_entity_poly.pdbx_strand_id
1 'polypeptide(L)'
;MLSAPSDEEKFVALSIIPKLLQSHDTEAIKRTFDKMPFKFISRLLHATQSAESLPSESLQSIAIQIVHCFCLVDLLCARPALLKIVPLLTAAIPTQNRRNKQTILQCLFRISATSAGHEALLQDRVLKPIASLAKSSDPNVSELAAELIKLIYSKYGISQTLSDCILAELAPTFKADQGLLKFQLLRLFVRVLTATDVQKSDPTPWAMDVKSGLKDILTSKTSHQDRTSSLFITSILTRRFSPEWLLRQSTPSTQSFGALVVHLACAEVRILLDSIDLTASLSLPSATNMITDTITDPLSSRRDHQQERHCANWEECRRILPMCYDLFISAILFLVSESNQATLSLSADLILSLGKAMSETGVAMGAFLTDVWETYQTHKSKIIIDNDITLFTLQALSIWLTEETAVLPSQITSIQPLILEVIQQYTAGDLSSLPINPLSFLSPFLASITSFSDEEPQTEHSKPV
;
A
#
# COMPACT_ATOMS: atom_id res chain seq x y z
N MET A 1 -29.01 33.58 27.94
CA MET A 1 -29.06 32.16 28.33
C MET A 1 -27.67 31.51 28.38
N LEU A 2 -26.85 31.57 27.31
CA LEU A 2 -25.48 31.01 27.34
C LEU A 2 -24.49 31.76 28.26
N SER A 3 -24.84 32.96 28.70
CA SER A 3 -24.10 33.80 29.67
C SER A 3 -24.57 33.63 31.12
N ALA A 4 -25.41 32.64 31.41
CA ALA A 4 -25.90 32.35 32.75
C ALA A 4 -24.73 32.01 33.71
N PRO A 5 -24.86 32.27 35.02
CA PRO A 5 -23.82 31.93 35.99
C PRO A 5 -23.75 30.42 36.27
N SER A 6 -24.90 29.73 36.38
CA SER A 6 -24.96 28.30 36.71
C SER A 6 -24.75 27.40 35.49
N ASP A 7 -24.13 26.25 35.71
CA ASP A 7 -23.93 25.26 34.65
C ASP A 7 -25.24 24.51 34.31
N GLU A 8 -26.23 24.45 35.21
CA GLU A 8 -27.57 23.91 34.89
C GLU A 8 -28.35 24.81 33.91
N GLU A 9 -28.33 26.13 34.09
CA GLU A 9 -29.01 27.05 33.17
C GLU A 9 -28.38 27.03 31.78
N LYS A 10 -27.04 26.95 31.72
CA LYS A 10 -26.31 26.74 30.45
C LYS A 10 -26.67 25.40 29.82
N PHE A 11 -26.81 24.36 30.63
CA PHE A 11 -27.16 23.02 30.16
C PHE A 11 -28.56 22.98 29.54
N VAL A 12 -29.57 23.53 30.23
CA VAL A 12 -30.94 23.64 29.70
C VAL A 12 -30.93 24.42 28.38
N ALA A 13 -30.25 25.57 28.33
CA ALA A 13 -30.12 26.35 27.10
C ALA A 13 -29.46 25.55 25.96
N LEU A 14 -28.42 24.79 26.25
CA LEU A 14 -27.69 23.98 25.26
C LEU A 14 -28.45 22.74 24.79
N SER A 15 -29.31 22.16 25.63
CA SER A 15 -30.19 21.05 25.24
C SER A 15 -31.24 21.43 24.18
N ILE A 16 -31.58 22.73 24.13
CA ILE A 16 -32.56 23.29 23.19
C ILE A 16 -31.88 23.68 21.87
N ILE A 17 -30.60 24.06 21.89
CA ILE A 17 -29.88 24.58 20.72
C ILE A 17 -29.90 23.62 19.51
N PRO A 18 -29.59 22.32 19.64
CA PRO A 18 -29.66 21.38 18.51
C PRO A 18 -31.07 21.26 17.91
N LYS A 19 -32.12 21.52 18.70
CA LYS A 19 -33.51 21.48 18.23
C LYS A 19 -33.93 22.77 17.50
N LEU A 20 -33.29 23.89 17.83
CA LEU A 20 -33.54 25.19 17.21
C LEU A 20 -32.71 25.42 15.95
N LEU A 21 -31.49 24.85 15.91
CA LEU A 21 -30.61 24.96 14.76
C LEU A 21 -31.05 24.00 13.66
N GLN A 22 -31.86 24.49 12.73
CA GLN A 22 -32.21 23.76 11.52
C GLN A 22 -31.02 23.75 10.57
N SER A 23 -30.79 22.61 9.89
CA SER A 23 -29.61 22.38 9.05
C SER A 23 -29.46 23.33 7.86
N HIS A 24 -30.54 24.01 7.45
CA HIS A 24 -30.53 24.96 6.33
C HIS A 24 -30.28 26.42 6.75
N ASP A 25 -30.42 26.76 8.04
CA ASP A 25 -30.18 28.12 8.53
C ASP A 25 -28.71 28.31 8.92
N THR A 26 -27.87 28.41 7.89
CA THR A 26 -26.42 28.56 8.06
C THR A 26 -26.03 29.84 8.81
N GLU A 27 -26.84 30.90 8.71
CA GLU A 27 -26.59 32.17 9.40
C GLU A 27 -26.89 32.08 10.90
N ALA A 28 -27.98 31.41 11.30
CA ALA A 28 -28.23 31.14 12.71
C ALA A 28 -27.14 30.23 13.34
N ILE A 29 -26.66 29.23 12.59
CA ILE A 29 -25.56 28.37 13.05
C ILE A 29 -24.29 29.18 13.26
N LYS A 30 -23.90 30.05 12.31
CA LYS A 30 -22.72 30.94 12.46
C LYS A 30 -22.86 31.89 13.65
N ARG A 31 -24.01 32.56 13.81
CA ARG A 31 -24.26 33.46 14.95
C ARG A 31 -24.19 32.74 16.29
N THR A 32 -24.68 31.50 16.33
CA THR A 32 -24.64 30.67 17.54
C THR A 32 -23.22 30.21 17.83
N PHE A 33 -22.45 29.86 16.80
CA PHE A 33 -21.04 29.51 16.89
C PHE A 33 -20.21 30.63 17.50
N ASP A 34 -20.36 31.86 17.01
CA ASP A 34 -19.59 33.02 17.48
C ASP A 34 -19.85 33.36 18.96
N LYS A 35 -21.03 33.01 19.47
CA LYS A 35 -21.44 33.23 20.86
C LYS A 35 -21.27 31.99 21.74
N MET A 36 -20.78 30.87 21.19
CA MET A 36 -20.72 29.60 21.90
C MET A 36 -19.58 29.59 22.93
N PRO A 37 -19.84 29.30 24.21
CA PRO A 37 -18.79 29.11 25.21
C PRO A 37 -18.09 27.76 25.01
N PHE A 38 -17.12 27.68 24.09
CA PHE A 38 -16.41 26.43 23.76
C PHE A 38 -15.72 25.77 24.95
N LYS A 39 -15.26 26.54 25.95
CA LYS A 39 -14.75 25.97 27.20
C LYS A 39 -15.79 25.09 27.90
N PHE A 40 -17.07 25.46 27.84
CA PHE A 40 -18.14 24.64 28.42
C PHE A 40 -18.39 23.38 27.60
N ILE A 41 -18.38 23.45 26.26
CA ILE A 41 -18.46 22.27 25.39
C ILE A 41 -17.32 21.29 25.70
N SER A 42 -16.09 21.78 25.87
CA SER A 42 -14.95 20.95 26.27
C SER A 42 -15.15 20.29 27.64
N ARG A 43 -15.76 20.99 28.61
CA ARG A 43 -16.10 20.40 29.93
C ARG A 43 -17.16 19.30 29.81
N LEU A 44 -18.19 19.51 28.99
CA LEU A 44 -19.23 18.51 28.76
C LEU A 44 -18.67 17.23 28.11
N LEU A 45 -17.75 17.37 27.14
CA LEU A 45 -17.10 16.22 26.51
C LEU A 45 -16.18 15.45 27.49
N HIS A 46 -15.58 16.14 28.48
CA HIS A 46 -14.74 15.53 29.51
C HIS A 46 -15.50 15.00 30.73
N ALA A 47 -16.83 15.13 30.80
CA ALA A 47 -17.58 14.70 31.96
C ALA A 47 -17.39 13.19 32.19
N THR A 48 -16.59 12.81 33.20
CA THR A 48 -16.25 11.42 33.53
C THR A 48 -17.01 10.89 34.73
N GLN A 49 -17.56 11.76 35.58
CA GLN A 49 -18.31 11.39 36.77
C GLN A 49 -19.72 11.98 36.72
N SER A 50 -20.71 11.12 37.00
CA SER A 50 -22.08 11.55 37.28
C SER A 50 -22.05 12.51 38.48
N ALA A 51 -22.32 13.78 38.23
CA ALA A 51 -22.96 14.57 39.29
C ALA A 51 -24.30 13.88 39.60
N GLU A 52 -24.72 13.87 40.86
CA GLU A 52 -25.85 13.10 41.41
C GLU A 52 -27.21 13.23 40.67
N SER A 53 -27.30 14.11 39.66
CA SER A 53 -28.53 14.41 38.90
C SER A 53 -28.51 14.08 37.40
N LEU A 54 -27.35 13.87 36.74
CA LEU A 54 -27.30 13.59 35.29
C LEU A 54 -26.18 12.63 34.87
N PRO A 55 -26.49 11.58 34.06
CA PRO A 55 -25.48 10.70 33.49
C PRO A 55 -24.50 11.44 32.56
N SER A 56 -23.21 11.16 32.70
CA SER A 56 -22.14 11.72 31.85
C SER A 56 -22.37 11.49 30.35
N GLU A 57 -22.95 10.34 29.98
CA GLU A 57 -23.30 10.03 28.59
C GLU A 57 -24.27 11.06 27.98
N SER A 58 -25.27 11.50 28.74
CA SER A 58 -26.24 12.50 28.28
C SER A 58 -25.60 13.87 28.05
N LEU A 59 -24.67 14.27 28.92
CA LEU A 59 -23.91 15.51 28.80
C LEU A 59 -23.02 15.50 27.55
N GLN A 60 -22.30 14.40 27.34
CA GLN A 60 -21.45 14.19 26.17
C GLN A 60 -22.29 14.15 24.88
N SER A 61 -23.43 13.47 24.91
CA SER A 61 -24.36 13.37 23.78
C SER A 61 -24.82 14.75 23.30
N ILE A 62 -25.22 15.63 24.23
CA ILE A 62 -25.64 17.00 23.88
C ILE A 62 -24.48 17.79 23.26
N ALA A 63 -23.29 17.71 23.84
CA ALA A 63 -22.10 18.36 23.28
C ALA A 63 -21.79 17.86 21.86
N ILE A 64 -21.87 16.54 21.62
CA ILE A 64 -21.66 15.94 20.30
C ILE A 64 -22.69 16.48 19.29
N GLN A 65 -23.98 16.56 19.66
CA GLN A 65 -25.02 17.08 18.77
C GLN A 65 -24.81 18.56 18.43
N ILE A 66 -24.41 19.38 19.40
CA ILE A 66 -24.09 20.79 19.17
C ILE A 66 -22.91 20.93 18.19
N VAL A 67 -21.84 20.16 18.41
CA VAL A 67 -20.68 20.15 17.53
C VAL A 67 -21.08 19.68 16.13
N HIS A 68 -21.96 18.68 16.04
CA HIS A 68 -22.51 18.22 14.77
C HIS A 68 -23.23 19.32 13.99
N CYS A 69 -24.11 20.10 14.65
CA CYS A 69 -24.76 21.24 14.03
C CYS A 69 -23.74 22.25 13.45
N PHE A 70 -22.63 22.50 14.15
CA PHE A 70 -21.59 23.39 13.65
C PHE A 70 -20.81 22.81 12.46
N CYS A 71 -20.55 21.51 12.47
CA CYS A 71 -19.88 20.82 11.38
C CYS A 71 -20.72 20.82 10.08
N LEU A 72 -22.03 21.07 10.13
CA LEU A 72 -22.86 21.19 8.92
C LEU A 72 -22.51 22.41 8.05
N VAL A 73 -21.78 23.40 8.60
CA VAL A 73 -21.31 24.58 7.87
C VAL A 73 -19.80 24.44 7.64
N ASP A 74 -19.39 24.12 6.40
CA ASP A 74 -18.00 23.79 6.08
C ASP A 74 -16.98 24.89 6.45
N LEU A 75 -17.38 26.17 6.38
CA LEU A 75 -16.55 27.30 6.80
C LEU A 75 -16.17 27.24 8.30
N LEU A 76 -17.00 26.63 9.13
CA LEU A 76 -16.76 26.50 10.56
C LEU A 76 -15.77 25.36 10.87
N CYS A 77 -15.69 24.33 10.02
CA CYS A 77 -14.83 23.16 10.20
C CYS A 77 -13.33 23.51 10.30
N ALA A 78 -12.89 24.59 9.66
CA ALA A 78 -11.51 25.08 9.74
C ALA A 78 -11.26 26.01 10.95
N ARG A 79 -12.28 26.37 11.74
CA ARG A 79 -12.13 27.31 12.85
C ARG A 79 -11.38 26.67 14.02
N PRO A 80 -10.44 27.39 14.67
CA PRO A 80 -9.63 26.85 15.77
C PRO A 80 -10.43 26.25 16.93
N ALA A 81 -11.65 26.74 17.16
CA ALA A 81 -12.53 26.23 18.20
C ALA A 81 -12.97 24.77 17.95
N LEU A 82 -13.30 24.40 16.69
CA LEU A 82 -13.63 23.01 16.35
C LEU A 82 -12.39 22.13 16.27
N LEU A 83 -11.28 22.65 15.75
CA LEU A 83 -10.02 21.91 15.67
C LEU A 83 -9.54 21.47 17.07
N LYS A 84 -9.68 22.33 18.08
CA LYS A 84 -9.38 22.00 19.49
C LYS A 84 -10.33 20.99 20.11
N ILE A 85 -11.52 20.80 19.54
CA ILE A 85 -12.52 19.82 19.99
C ILE A 85 -12.24 18.41 19.43
N VAL A 86 -11.52 18.28 18.30
CA VAL A 86 -11.25 16.98 17.66
C VAL A 86 -10.72 15.92 18.62
N PRO A 87 -9.68 16.15 19.43
CA PRO A 87 -9.19 15.15 20.38
C PRO A 87 -10.20 14.79 21.48
N LEU A 88 -11.13 15.71 21.79
CA LEU A 88 -12.14 15.51 22.83
C LEU A 88 -13.28 14.63 22.32
N LEU A 89 -13.67 14.83 21.05
CA LEU A 89 -14.63 13.95 20.39
C LEU A 89 -14.11 12.52 20.31
N THR A 90 -12.85 12.33 19.89
CA THR A 90 -12.28 10.98 19.79
C THR A 90 -12.08 10.32 21.14
N ALA A 91 -11.73 11.08 22.18
CA ALA A 91 -11.66 10.57 23.54
C ALA A 91 -13.02 10.12 24.09
N ALA A 92 -14.13 10.72 23.65
CA ALA A 92 -15.48 10.34 24.07
C ALA A 92 -15.97 9.04 23.40
N ILE A 93 -15.44 8.65 22.24
CA ILE A 93 -15.91 7.49 21.44
C ILE A 93 -16.17 6.21 22.26
N PRO A 94 -15.28 5.76 23.17
CA PRO A 94 -15.46 4.49 23.86
C PRO A 94 -16.75 4.42 24.71
N THR A 95 -17.18 5.54 25.29
CA THR A 95 -18.36 5.61 26.18
C THR A 95 -19.67 5.84 25.44
N GLN A 96 -19.63 6.08 24.13
CA GLN A 96 -20.82 6.45 23.36
C GLN A 96 -21.59 5.26 22.79
N ASN A 97 -22.91 5.43 22.71
CA ASN A 97 -23.78 4.56 21.92
C ASN A 97 -23.52 4.68 20.41
N ARG A 98 -24.15 3.76 19.65
CA ARG A 98 -24.04 3.66 18.18
C ARG A 98 -24.27 4.98 17.45
N ARG A 99 -25.37 5.69 17.77
CA ARG A 99 -25.77 6.92 17.09
C ARG A 99 -24.74 8.04 17.30
N ASN A 100 -24.24 8.17 18.52
CA ASN A 100 -23.24 9.17 18.85
C ASN A 100 -21.88 8.85 18.19
N LYS A 101 -21.48 7.58 18.11
CA LYS A 101 -20.28 7.16 17.35
C LYS A 101 -20.37 7.56 15.87
N GLN A 102 -21.50 7.31 15.22
CA GLN A 102 -21.73 7.74 13.83
C GLN A 102 -21.69 9.26 13.70
N THR A 103 -22.32 9.99 14.63
CA THR A 103 -22.34 11.45 14.64
C THR A 103 -20.91 12.02 14.77
N ILE A 104 -20.08 11.44 15.66
CA ILE A 104 -18.67 11.81 15.82
C ILE A 104 -17.91 11.57 14.50
N LEU A 105 -18.03 10.38 13.89
CA LEU A 105 -17.35 10.07 12.64
C LEU A 105 -17.75 11.04 11.52
N GLN A 106 -19.03 11.42 11.43
CA GLN A 106 -19.51 12.41 10.45
C GLN A 106 -18.94 13.80 10.70
N CYS A 107 -18.83 14.24 11.96
CA CYS A 107 -18.16 15.49 12.32
C CYS A 107 -16.69 15.46 11.86
N LEU A 108 -15.97 14.40 12.18
CA LEU A 108 -14.56 14.24 11.82
C LEU A 108 -14.36 14.18 10.30
N PHE A 109 -15.26 13.53 9.57
CA PHE A 109 -15.26 13.50 8.11
C PHE A 109 -15.35 14.91 7.52
N ARG A 110 -16.30 15.72 7.99
CA ARG A 110 -16.43 17.12 7.54
C ARG A 110 -15.25 17.99 7.94
N ILE A 111 -14.70 17.81 9.13
CA ILE A 111 -13.50 18.52 9.57
C ILE A 111 -12.31 18.17 8.66
N SER A 112 -12.14 16.88 8.34
CA SER A 112 -11.04 16.36 7.51
C SER A 112 -11.03 16.90 6.08
N ALA A 113 -12.17 17.40 5.58
CA ALA A 113 -12.27 18.01 4.25
C ALA A 113 -11.51 19.35 4.15
N THR A 114 -11.14 19.96 5.29
CA THR A 114 -10.32 21.18 5.32
C THR A 114 -8.85 20.82 5.59
N SER A 115 -7.89 21.61 5.07
CA SER A 115 -6.45 21.32 5.31
C SER A 115 -6.09 21.38 6.80
N ALA A 116 -6.57 22.40 7.51
CA ALA A 116 -6.32 22.55 8.95
C ALA A 116 -6.99 21.44 9.78
N GLY A 117 -8.17 20.98 9.37
CA GLY A 117 -8.86 19.85 9.99
C GLY A 117 -8.13 18.53 9.77
N HIS A 118 -7.65 18.29 8.55
CA HIS A 118 -6.82 17.14 8.21
C HIS A 118 -5.56 17.07 9.10
N GLU A 119 -4.84 18.18 9.27
CA GLU A 119 -3.68 18.26 10.18
C GLU A 119 -4.07 18.01 11.64
N ALA A 120 -5.22 18.51 12.09
CA ALA A 120 -5.72 18.26 13.45
C ALA A 120 -6.02 16.77 13.71
N LEU A 121 -6.33 15.99 12.66
CA LEU A 121 -6.59 14.56 12.74
C LEU A 121 -5.31 13.70 12.79
N LEU A 122 -4.17 14.22 12.34
CA LEU A 122 -2.88 13.51 12.30
C LEU A 122 -2.21 13.48 13.68
N GLN A 123 -2.90 12.88 14.65
CA GLN A 123 -2.41 12.69 16.02
C GLN A 123 -2.74 11.28 16.50
N ASP A 124 -1.80 10.62 17.16
CA ASP A 124 -1.96 9.26 17.71
C ASP A 124 -3.25 9.10 18.54
N ARG A 125 -3.46 10.01 19.51
CA ARG A 125 -4.65 10.07 20.37
C ARG A 125 -5.99 10.28 19.64
N VAL A 126 -5.95 10.70 18.38
CA VAL A 126 -7.12 10.91 17.52
C VAL A 126 -7.34 9.69 16.62
N LEU A 127 -6.28 9.22 15.96
CA LEU A 127 -6.34 8.11 15.02
C LEU A 127 -6.65 6.78 15.70
N LYS A 128 -6.10 6.52 16.89
CA LYS A 128 -6.29 5.23 17.57
C LYS A 128 -7.76 4.95 17.92
N PRO A 129 -8.53 5.87 18.54
CA PRO A 129 -9.97 5.68 18.72
C PRO A 129 -10.74 5.47 17.41
N ILE A 130 -10.38 6.18 16.33
CA ILE A 130 -11.02 6.03 15.02
C ILE A 130 -10.73 4.62 14.45
N ALA A 131 -9.47 4.17 14.50
CA ALA A 131 -9.08 2.82 14.11
C ALA A 131 -9.83 1.76 14.91
N SER A 132 -10.02 1.97 16.21
CA SER A 132 -10.80 1.04 17.04
C SER A 132 -12.26 0.88 16.60
N LEU A 133 -12.84 1.89 15.92
CA LEU A 133 -14.19 1.80 15.35
C LEU A 133 -14.23 1.01 14.04
N ALA A 134 -13.13 0.93 13.29
CA ALA A 134 -13.05 0.13 12.06
C ALA A 134 -13.15 -1.38 12.33
N LYS A 135 -12.99 -1.82 13.59
CA LYS A 135 -13.25 -3.20 14.04
C LYS A 135 -14.61 -3.37 14.75
N SER A 136 -15.50 -2.38 14.66
CA SER A 136 -16.82 -2.45 15.28
C SER A 136 -17.68 -3.56 14.65
N SER A 137 -18.47 -4.25 15.47
CA SER A 137 -19.49 -5.20 15.00
C SER A 137 -20.65 -4.52 14.25
N ASP A 138 -20.79 -3.19 14.37
CA ASP A 138 -21.74 -2.43 13.57
C ASP A 138 -21.13 -2.09 12.20
N PRO A 139 -21.67 -2.63 11.09
CA PRO A 139 -21.10 -2.42 9.76
C PRO A 139 -21.06 -0.95 9.36
N ASN A 140 -22.09 -0.17 9.72
CA ASN A 140 -22.15 1.25 9.33
C ASN A 140 -21.08 2.08 10.06
N VAL A 141 -20.81 1.78 11.33
CA VAL A 141 -19.75 2.47 12.09
C VAL A 141 -18.37 2.02 11.61
N SER A 142 -18.20 0.72 11.34
CA SER A 142 -16.96 0.16 10.81
C SER A 142 -16.60 0.77 9.45
N GLU A 143 -17.56 0.82 8.53
CA GLU A 143 -17.38 1.38 7.19
C GLU A 143 -17.07 2.87 7.24
N LEU A 144 -17.84 3.66 8.00
CA LEU A 144 -17.58 5.10 8.17
C LEU A 144 -16.19 5.38 8.76
N ALA A 145 -15.75 4.56 9.73
CA ALA A 145 -14.42 4.70 10.32
C ALA A 145 -13.32 4.36 9.30
N ALA A 146 -13.50 3.29 8.52
CA ALA A 146 -12.56 2.92 7.47
C ALA A 146 -12.48 3.99 6.37
N GLU A 147 -13.61 4.54 5.93
CA GLU A 147 -13.64 5.63 4.94
C GLU A 147 -12.98 6.91 5.47
N LEU A 148 -13.20 7.26 6.73
CA LEU A 148 -12.51 8.39 7.35
C LEU A 148 -10.98 8.19 7.38
N ILE A 149 -10.52 6.99 7.75
CA ILE A 149 -9.08 6.69 7.73
C ILE A 149 -8.54 6.76 6.30
N LYS A 150 -9.25 6.22 5.29
CA LYS A 150 -8.83 6.34 3.88
C LYS A 150 -8.74 7.79 3.42
N LEU A 151 -9.64 8.65 3.88
CA LEU A 151 -9.64 10.09 3.60
C LEU A 151 -8.45 10.81 4.27
N ILE A 152 -8.14 10.47 5.52
CA ILE A 152 -6.96 10.98 6.23
C ILE A 152 -5.67 10.50 5.54
N TYR A 153 -5.63 9.24 5.09
CA TYR A 153 -4.51 8.70 4.31
C TYR A 153 -4.59 9.03 2.82
N SER A 154 -5.57 9.86 2.44
CA SER A 154 -5.52 10.93 1.44
C SER A 154 -4.21 11.16 0.70
N LYS A 155 -3.31 11.74 1.49
CA LYS A 155 -2.09 12.40 1.08
C LYS A 155 -0.91 11.48 1.37
N TYR A 156 0.14 11.61 0.57
CA TYR A 156 1.41 10.91 0.77
C TYR A 156 2.28 11.63 1.82
N GLY A 157 3.27 10.92 2.36
CA GLY A 157 4.24 11.48 3.32
C GLY A 157 3.74 11.51 4.76
N ILE A 158 2.79 10.64 5.12
CA ILE A 158 2.36 10.49 6.50
C ILE A 158 3.45 9.76 7.30
N SER A 159 3.71 10.25 8.52
CA SER A 159 4.71 9.65 9.40
C SER A 159 4.47 8.14 9.64
N GLN A 160 5.55 7.37 9.58
CA GLN A 160 5.58 5.96 9.95
C GLN A 160 4.99 5.71 11.34
N THR A 161 5.28 6.57 12.32
CA THR A 161 4.79 6.40 13.70
C THR A 161 3.27 6.47 13.84
N LEU A 162 2.62 7.32 13.05
CA LEU A 162 1.15 7.43 13.03
C LEU A 162 0.53 6.20 12.34
N SER A 163 1.17 5.74 11.27
CA SER A 163 0.75 4.56 10.52
C SER A 163 0.86 3.30 11.40
N ASP A 164 1.95 3.17 12.15
CA ASP A 164 2.19 2.08 13.08
C ASP A 164 1.15 1.98 14.18
N CYS A 165 0.66 3.12 14.68
CA CYS A 165 -0.41 3.12 15.66
C CYS A 165 -1.68 2.46 15.09
N ILE A 166 -2.10 2.86 13.89
CA ILE A 166 -3.30 2.32 13.24
C ILE A 166 -3.11 0.84 12.95
N LEU A 167 -1.96 0.46 12.40
CA LEU A 167 -1.65 -0.93 12.08
C LEU A 167 -1.62 -1.78 13.36
N ALA A 168 -1.02 -1.30 14.45
CA ALA A 168 -1.01 -1.99 15.74
C ALA A 168 -2.40 -2.17 16.36
N GLU A 169 -3.31 -1.19 16.19
CA GLU A 169 -4.68 -1.27 16.70
C GLU A 169 -5.55 -2.29 15.94
N LEU A 170 -5.25 -2.49 14.66
CA LEU A 170 -6.06 -3.30 13.72
C LEU A 170 -5.50 -4.69 13.44
N ALA A 171 -4.18 -4.88 13.53
CA ALA A 171 -3.51 -6.13 13.17
C ALA A 171 -4.02 -7.36 13.96
N PRO A 172 -4.32 -7.28 15.27
CA PRO A 172 -4.87 -8.43 16.00
C PRO A 172 -6.22 -8.88 15.43
N THR A 173 -7.08 -7.94 15.04
CA THR A 173 -8.37 -8.24 14.39
C THR A 173 -8.15 -8.80 12.99
N PHE A 174 -7.22 -8.25 12.22
CA PHE A 174 -6.88 -8.75 10.89
C PHE A 174 -6.38 -10.20 10.90
N LYS A 175 -5.62 -10.59 11.94
CA LYS A 175 -5.20 -11.97 12.16
C LYS A 175 -6.36 -12.89 12.56
N ALA A 176 -7.20 -12.44 13.48
CA ALA A 176 -8.20 -13.31 14.12
C ALA A 176 -9.49 -13.46 13.31
N ASP A 177 -9.94 -12.41 12.61
CA ASP A 177 -11.15 -12.45 11.81
C ASP A 177 -11.03 -13.48 10.68
N GLN A 178 -12.13 -14.07 10.23
CA GLN A 178 -12.17 -14.98 9.07
C GLN A 178 -13.30 -14.61 8.10
N GLY A 179 -13.87 -13.41 8.26
CA GLY A 179 -15.01 -12.93 7.50
C GLY A 179 -14.65 -11.76 6.57
N LEU A 180 -15.68 -10.97 6.22
CA LEU A 180 -15.54 -9.81 5.33
C LEU A 180 -14.68 -8.68 5.93
N LEU A 181 -14.61 -8.60 7.26
CA LEU A 181 -13.83 -7.57 7.94
C LEU A 181 -12.33 -7.70 7.63
N LYS A 182 -11.79 -8.93 7.56
CA LYS A 182 -10.40 -9.17 7.13
C LYS A 182 -10.08 -8.47 5.79
N PHE A 183 -10.96 -8.56 4.80
CA PHE A 183 -10.76 -7.96 3.48
C PHE A 183 -10.95 -6.43 3.48
N GLN A 184 -11.84 -5.91 4.31
CA GLN A 184 -11.95 -4.46 4.54
C GLN A 184 -10.65 -3.91 5.15
N LEU A 185 -10.10 -4.60 6.16
CA LEU A 185 -8.83 -4.24 6.79
C LEU A 185 -7.65 -4.38 5.82
N LEU A 186 -7.63 -5.40 4.96
CA LEU A 186 -6.63 -5.54 3.90
C LEU A 186 -6.56 -4.27 3.02
N ARG A 187 -7.71 -3.82 2.52
CA ARG A 187 -7.79 -2.60 1.69
C ARG A 187 -7.37 -1.36 2.46
N LEU A 188 -7.69 -1.29 3.75
CA LEU A 188 -7.27 -0.20 4.62
C LEU A 188 -5.75 -0.19 4.83
N PHE A 189 -5.13 -1.36 5.02
CA PHE A 189 -3.68 -1.50 5.15
C PHE A 189 -2.94 -1.09 3.88
N VAL A 190 -3.44 -1.48 2.69
CA VAL A 190 -2.92 -0.96 1.42
C VAL A 190 -2.92 0.56 1.43
N ARG A 191 -4.05 1.18 1.82
CA ARG A 191 -4.17 2.64 1.82
C ARG A 191 -3.21 3.31 2.79
N VAL A 192 -3.14 2.79 4.03
CA VAL A 192 -2.26 3.32 5.08
C VAL A 192 -0.80 3.23 4.64
N LEU A 193 -0.34 2.04 4.28
CA LEU A 193 1.06 1.79 3.93
C LEU A 193 1.53 2.52 2.66
N THR A 194 0.64 2.74 1.69
CA THR A 194 0.96 3.49 0.46
C THR A 194 1.17 4.98 0.74
N ALA A 195 0.51 5.53 1.75
CA ALA A 195 0.62 6.94 2.12
C ALA A 195 1.73 7.20 3.16
N THR A 196 2.29 6.14 3.75
CA THR A 196 3.38 6.22 4.73
C THR A 196 4.73 6.51 4.09
N ASP A 197 5.53 7.38 4.70
CA ASP A 197 6.97 7.46 4.43
C ASP A 197 7.68 6.26 5.08
N VAL A 198 7.89 5.19 4.31
CA VAL A 198 8.41 3.91 4.81
C VAL A 198 9.92 3.98 5.01
N GLN A 199 10.34 3.87 6.27
CA GLN A 199 11.74 3.84 6.68
C GLN A 199 12.10 2.46 7.24
N LYS A 200 13.34 2.01 7.01
CA LYS A 200 13.82 0.74 7.54
C LYS A 200 13.71 0.73 9.07
N SER A 201 13.18 -0.36 9.62
CA SER A 201 12.96 -0.53 11.06
C SER A 201 12.95 -2.01 11.43
N ASP A 202 13.11 -2.32 12.71
CA ASP A 202 12.96 -3.69 13.19
C ASP A 202 11.49 -4.16 13.17
N PRO A 203 11.24 -5.47 12.97
CA PRO A 203 9.91 -6.05 13.06
C PRO A 203 9.22 -5.76 14.40
N THR A 204 7.97 -5.32 14.33
CA THR A 204 7.11 -5.09 15.50
C THR A 204 6.13 -6.25 15.72
N PRO A 205 5.52 -6.39 16.91
CA PRO A 205 4.52 -7.43 17.15
C PRO A 205 3.33 -7.38 16.17
N TRP A 206 2.87 -6.18 15.82
CA TRP A 206 1.77 -6.01 14.87
C TRP A 206 2.14 -6.51 13.46
N ALA A 207 3.41 -6.39 13.06
CA ALA A 207 3.87 -6.87 11.76
C ALA A 207 3.77 -8.40 11.65
N MET A 208 3.96 -9.12 12.77
CA MET A 208 3.78 -10.57 12.82
C MET A 208 2.30 -10.97 12.75
N ASP A 209 1.41 -10.19 13.36
CA ASP A 209 -0.02 -10.40 13.22
C ASP A 209 -0.50 -10.14 11.79
N VAL A 210 0.01 -9.09 11.13
CA VAL A 210 -0.22 -8.85 9.69
C VAL A 210 0.31 -10.00 8.84
N LYS A 211 1.54 -10.48 9.09
CA LYS A 211 2.12 -11.65 8.41
C LYS A 211 1.20 -12.87 8.48
N SER A 212 0.63 -13.13 9.68
CA SER A 212 -0.32 -14.23 9.88
C SER A 212 -1.61 -14.04 9.07
N GLY A 213 -2.23 -12.86 9.12
CA GLY A 213 -3.46 -12.59 8.37
C GLY A 213 -3.24 -12.66 6.85
N LEU A 214 -2.09 -12.20 6.35
CA LEU A 214 -1.71 -12.32 4.94
C LEU A 214 -1.52 -13.79 4.53
N LYS A 215 -0.91 -14.61 5.38
CA LYS A 215 -0.79 -16.05 5.14
C LYS A 215 -2.15 -16.70 4.95
N ASP A 216 -3.13 -16.39 5.79
CA ASP A 216 -4.49 -16.92 5.68
C ASP A 216 -5.14 -16.54 4.33
N ILE A 217 -4.97 -15.29 3.89
CA ILE A 217 -5.55 -14.81 2.61
C ILE A 217 -4.89 -15.50 1.41
N LEU A 218 -3.55 -15.63 1.43
CA LEU A 218 -2.80 -16.22 0.32
C LEU A 218 -2.96 -17.74 0.21
N THR A 219 -3.29 -18.42 1.30
CA THR A 219 -3.57 -19.87 1.31
C THR A 219 -5.03 -20.20 1.03
N SER A 220 -5.94 -19.23 1.13
CA SER A 220 -7.37 -19.42 0.88
C SER A 220 -7.75 -19.11 -0.56
N LYS A 221 -8.92 -19.61 -0.98
CA LYS A 221 -9.48 -19.30 -2.31
C LYS A 221 -10.03 -17.88 -2.31
N THR A 222 -9.19 -16.92 -2.69
CA THR A 222 -9.49 -15.49 -2.68
C THR A 222 -9.52 -14.89 -4.08
N SER A 223 -10.04 -13.66 -4.19
CA SER A 223 -10.06 -12.96 -5.47
C SER A 223 -8.65 -12.57 -5.91
N HIS A 224 -8.45 -12.38 -7.22
CA HIS A 224 -7.19 -11.86 -7.77
C HIS A 224 -6.75 -10.57 -7.07
N GLN A 225 -7.70 -9.64 -6.87
CA GLN A 225 -7.44 -8.36 -6.24
C GLN A 225 -6.95 -8.48 -4.80
N ASP A 226 -7.50 -9.41 -4.01
CA ASP A 226 -7.08 -9.63 -2.62
C ASP A 226 -5.70 -10.29 -2.56
N ARG A 227 -5.40 -11.21 -3.49
CA ARG A 227 -4.07 -11.80 -3.65
C ARG A 227 -3.03 -10.73 -3.99
N THR A 228 -3.29 -9.89 -4.99
CA THR A 228 -2.42 -8.77 -5.36
C THR A 228 -2.22 -7.81 -4.20
N SER A 229 -3.30 -7.43 -3.49
CA SER A 229 -3.20 -6.54 -2.32
C SER A 229 -2.34 -7.14 -1.21
N SER A 230 -2.42 -8.45 -1.01
CA SER A 230 -1.61 -9.18 -0.03
C SER A 230 -0.14 -9.21 -0.40
N LEU A 231 0.19 -9.50 -1.67
CA LEU A 231 1.55 -9.43 -2.18
C LEU A 231 2.11 -8.00 -2.09
N PHE A 232 1.28 -6.98 -2.35
CA PHE A 232 1.69 -5.59 -2.30
C PHE A 232 2.07 -5.14 -0.89
N ILE A 233 1.22 -5.45 0.10
CA ILE A 233 1.54 -5.22 1.51
C ILE A 233 2.82 -5.98 1.89
N THR A 234 2.94 -7.24 1.46
CA THR A 234 4.12 -8.05 1.76
C THR A 234 5.41 -7.43 1.21
N SER A 235 5.37 -6.89 -0.01
CA SER A 235 6.49 -6.17 -0.62
C SER A 235 6.86 -4.92 0.21
N ILE A 236 5.89 -4.09 0.57
CA ILE A 236 6.14 -2.89 1.40
C ILE A 236 6.76 -3.28 2.75
N LEU A 237 6.20 -4.27 3.44
CA LEU A 237 6.69 -4.70 4.75
C LEU A 237 8.06 -5.38 4.66
N THR A 238 8.37 -6.07 3.57
CA THR A 238 9.70 -6.66 3.32
C THR A 238 10.75 -5.57 3.14
N ARG A 239 10.44 -4.51 2.37
CA ARG A 239 11.34 -3.34 2.24
C ARG A 239 11.58 -2.63 3.56
N ARG A 240 10.56 -2.60 4.42
CA ARG A 240 10.62 -1.97 5.74
C ARG A 240 11.42 -2.79 6.76
N PHE A 241 11.14 -4.09 6.87
CA PHE A 241 11.63 -4.96 7.92
C PHE A 241 12.76 -5.90 7.50
N SER A 242 13.27 -5.72 6.27
CA SER A 242 14.31 -6.54 5.66
C SER A 242 13.82 -7.94 5.23
N PRO A 243 14.51 -8.64 4.30
CA PRO A 243 14.11 -9.97 3.82
C PRO A 243 13.98 -11.05 4.90
N GLU A 244 14.67 -10.89 6.03
CA GLU A 244 14.57 -11.75 7.20
C GLU A 244 13.11 -11.82 7.69
N TRP A 245 12.38 -10.70 7.69
CA TRP A 245 10.98 -10.69 8.10
C TRP A 245 10.11 -11.56 7.19
N LEU A 246 10.39 -11.63 5.90
CA LEU A 246 9.66 -12.44 4.93
C LEU A 246 9.94 -13.94 5.16
N LEU A 247 11.22 -14.32 5.12
CA LEU A 247 11.64 -15.71 4.99
C LEU A 247 11.94 -16.42 6.31
N ARG A 248 12.20 -15.69 7.40
CA ARG A 248 12.42 -16.29 8.72
C ARG A 248 11.14 -16.95 9.23
N GLN A 249 11.27 -18.18 9.68
CA GLN A 249 10.19 -18.93 10.31
C GLN A 249 10.41 -18.99 11.82
N SER A 250 9.32 -18.95 12.57
CA SER A 250 9.34 -19.21 14.01
C SER A 250 9.34 -20.72 14.32
N THR A 251 8.86 -21.55 13.39
CA THR A 251 8.80 -23.01 13.53
C THR A 251 9.09 -23.69 12.19
N PRO A 252 9.75 -24.86 12.18
CA PRO A 252 9.95 -25.63 10.95
C PRO A 252 8.59 -26.17 10.49
N SER A 253 8.06 -25.61 9.42
CA SER A 253 6.82 -26.07 8.78
C SER A 253 7.02 -26.17 7.27
N THR A 254 6.33 -27.12 6.64
CA THR A 254 6.32 -27.29 5.19
C THR A 254 5.62 -26.15 4.45
N GLN A 255 4.91 -25.27 5.17
CA GLN A 255 4.19 -24.11 4.61
C GLN A 255 4.76 -22.81 5.16
N SER A 256 5.98 -22.48 4.72
CA SER A 256 6.59 -21.18 4.99
C SER A 256 5.81 -20.08 4.29
N PHE A 257 5.43 -19.04 5.04
CA PHE A 257 4.83 -17.83 4.46
C PHE A 257 5.72 -17.23 3.38
N GLY A 258 7.01 -17.09 3.66
CA GLY A 258 7.96 -16.53 2.69
C GLY A 258 8.06 -17.39 1.43
N ALA A 259 8.08 -18.72 1.57
CA ALA A 259 8.13 -19.59 0.39
C ALA A 259 6.87 -19.47 -0.47
N LEU A 260 5.68 -19.44 0.17
CA LEU A 260 4.41 -19.21 -0.51
C LEU A 260 4.41 -17.88 -1.29
N VAL A 261 4.84 -16.80 -0.63
CA VAL A 261 4.90 -15.47 -1.25
C VAL A 261 5.83 -15.45 -2.45
N VAL A 262 7.03 -16.04 -2.33
CA VAL A 262 7.99 -16.08 -3.45
C VAL A 262 7.45 -16.92 -4.59
N HIS A 263 6.86 -18.10 -4.32
CA HIS A 263 6.22 -18.91 -5.36
C HIS A 263 5.10 -18.17 -6.09
N LEU A 264 4.24 -17.44 -5.36
CA LEU A 264 3.19 -16.64 -5.95
C LEU A 264 3.74 -15.47 -6.75
N ALA A 265 4.74 -14.75 -6.25
CA ALA A 265 5.39 -13.66 -6.99
C ALA A 265 6.03 -14.17 -8.29
N CYS A 266 6.75 -15.29 -8.25
CA CYS A 266 7.30 -15.97 -9.42
C CYS A 266 6.22 -16.39 -10.43
N ALA A 267 5.09 -16.90 -9.96
CA ALA A 267 3.97 -17.25 -10.83
C ALA A 267 3.35 -16.01 -11.50
N GLU A 268 3.12 -14.92 -10.73
CA GLU A 268 2.57 -13.67 -11.27
C GLU A 268 3.50 -13.05 -12.31
N VAL A 269 4.82 -13.02 -12.07
CA VAL A 269 5.78 -12.49 -13.05
C VAL A 269 5.66 -13.24 -14.37
N ARG A 270 5.63 -14.58 -14.33
CA ARG A 270 5.54 -15.38 -15.56
C ARG A 270 4.23 -15.14 -16.30
N ILE A 271 3.10 -15.12 -15.59
CA ILE A 271 1.78 -14.87 -16.18
C ILE A 271 1.70 -13.47 -16.80
N LEU A 272 2.18 -12.45 -16.09
CA LEU A 272 2.11 -11.07 -16.53
C LEU A 272 3.04 -10.82 -17.71
N LEU A 273 4.28 -11.31 -17.68
CA LEU A 273 5.20 -11.16 -18.82
C LEU A 273 4.68 -11.83 -20.08
N ASP A 274 4.09 -13.03 -19.97
CA ASP A 274 3.48 -13.75 -21.11
C ASP A 274 2.27 -12.99 -21.71
N SER A 275 1.65 -12.11 -20.92
CA SER A 275 0.50 -11.33 -21.36
C SER A 275 0.86 -10.01 -22.06
N ILE A 276 2.13 -9.60 -22.01
CA ILE A 276 2.57 -8.32 -22.58
C ILE A 276 2.72 -8.43 -24.09
N ASP A 277 2.02 -7.56 -24.81
CA ASP A 277 2.21 -7.35 -26.24
C ASP A 277 3.08 -6.12 -26.48
N LEU A 278 4.35 -6.35 -26.81
CA LEU A 278 5.32 -5.28 -27.09
C LEU A 278 4.96 -4.47 -28.34
N THR A 279 4.26 -5.06 -29.31
CA THR A 279 3.86 -4.34 -30.52
C THR A 279 2.69 -3.40 -30.25
N ALA A 280 1.80 -3.75 -29.32
CA ALA A 280 0.76 -2.83 -28.85
C ALA A 280 1.37 -1.56 -28.21
N SER A 281 2.51 -1.68 -27.52
CA SER A 281 3.21 -0.53 -26.91
C SER A 281 3.63 0.55 -27.92
N LEU A 282 3.89 0.16 -29.18
CA LEU A 282 4.23 1.07 -30.27
C LEU A 282 3.04 1.93 -30.72
N SER A 283 1.83 1.47 -30.46
CA SER A 283 0.58 2.13 -30.86
C SER A 283 -0.02 3.01 -29.75
N LEU A 284 0.52 2.96 -28.53
CA LEU A 284 0.06 3.84 -27.46
C LEU A 284 0.48 5.28 -27.78
N PRO A 285 -0.45 6.25 -27.80
CA PRO A 285 -0.08 7.65 -27.91
C PRO A 285 0.79 8.01 -26.71
N SER A 286 1.96 8.59 -26.96
CA SER A 286 2.76 9.22 -25.92
C SER A 286 1.84 10.10 -25.07
N ALA A 287 1.97 10.05 -23.75
CA ALA A 287 1.05 10.64 -22.75
C ALA A 287 0.81 12.17 -22.86
N THR A 288 1.24 12.81 -23.95
CA THR A 288 1.15 14.23 -24.22
C THR A 288 -0.07 14.65 -25.07
N ASN A 289 -0.77 13.72 -25.75
CA ASN A 289 -1.81 14.08 -26.74
C ASN A 289 -3.18 13.39 -26.54
N MET A 290 -3.69 13.25 -25.30
CA MET A 290 -5.06 12.75 -25.06
C MET A 290 -6.15 13.82 -25.10
N ILE A 291 -6.01 14.87 -25.91
CA ILE A 291 -7.11 15.79 -26.22
C ILE A 291 -7.03 16.19 -27.69
N THR A 292 -7.71 15.44 -28.57
CA THR A 292 -8.58 16.00 -29.62
C THR A 292 -9.27 14.89 -30.43
N ASP A 293 -10.59 15.03 -30.49
CA ASP A 293 -11.50 14.79 -31.60
C ASP A 293 -11.91 13.37 -32.01
N THR A 294 -13.08 13.02 -31.47
CA THR A 294 -14.13 12.15 -31.99
C THR A 294 -14.49 12.41 -33.47
N ILE A 295 -14.33 11.39 -34.31
CA ILE A 295 -15.29 11.03 -35.39
C ILE A 295 -15.39 9.50 -35.42
N THR A 296 -16.57 8.97 -35.11
CA THR A 296 -16.88 7.54 -34.97
C THR A 296 -17.20 6.88 -36.31
N ASP A 297 -16.41 5.86 -36.68
CA ASP A 297 -16.64 4.95 -37.80
C ASP A 297 -17.01 3.55 -37.20
N PRO A 298 -18.02 2.80 -37.68
CA PRO A 298 -18.47 1.58 -37.00
C PRO A 298 -17.41 0.45 -36.92
N LEU A 299 -16.35 0.52 -37.73
CA LEU A 299 -15.17 -0.36 -37.69
C LEU A 299 -14.11 0.07 -36.64
N SER A 300 -14.27 1.21 -35.98
CA SER A 300 -13.43 1.64 -34.84
C SER A 300 -13.82 0.88 -33.57
N SER A 301 -15.12 0.63 -33.34
CA SER A 301 -15.63 0.01 -32.09
C SER A 301 -14.96 -1.31 -31.70
N ARG A 302 -14.56 -2.13 -32.69
CA ARG A 302 -13.90 -3.43 -32.45
C ARG A 302 -12.38 -3.29 -32.19
N ARG A 303 -11.74 -2.28 -32.78
CA ARG A 303 -10.34 -1.91 -32.52
C ARG A 303 -10.21 -1.20 -31.18
N ASP A 304 -11.17 -0.36 -30.84
CA ASP A 304 -11.25 0.38 -29.58
C ASP A 304 -11.30 -0.60 -28.40
N HIS A 305 -12.11 -1.65 -28.47
CA HIS A 305 -12.17 -2.68 -27.40
C HIS A 305 -10.94 -3.58 -27.28
N GLN A 306 -10.18 -3.81 -28.35
CA GLN A 306 -8.90 -4.54 -28.27
C GLN A 306 -7.83 -3.64 -27.65
N GLN A 307 -7.72 -2.39 -28.12
CA GLN A 307 -6.79 -1.40 -27.59
C GLN A 307 -7.03 -1.13 -26.09
N GLU A 308 -8.29 -0.99 -25.67
CA GLU A 308 -8.67 -0.84 -24.27
C GLU A 308 -8.20 -2.02 -23.41
N ARG A 309 -8.31 -3.26 -23.92
CA ARG A 309 -7.84 -4.46 -23.21
C ARG A 309 -6.32 -4.52 -23.10
N HIS A 310 -5.59 -4.16 -24.16
CA HIS A 310 -4.13 -4.13 -24.15
C HIS A 310 -3.61 -3.04 -23.20
N CYS A 311 -4.22 -1.85 -23.20
CA CYS A 311 -3.87 -0.78 -22.28
C CYS A 311 -4.13 -1.18 -20.81
N ALA A 312 -5.28 -1.81 -20.53
CA ALA A 312 -5.61 -2.28 -19.19
C ALA A 312 -4.61 -3.34 -18.69
N ASN A 313 -4.17 -4.24 -19.56
CA ASN A 313 -3.19 -5.27 -19.21
C ASN A 313 -1.80 -4.68 -18.94
N TRP A 314 -1.37 -3.71 -19.75
CA TRP A 314 -0.10 -3.01 -19.53
C TRP A 314 -0.09 -2.24 -18.20
N GLU A 315 -1.17 -1.53 -17.88
CA GLU A 315 -1.33 -0.82 -16.61
C GLU A 315 -1.29 -1.77 -15.41
N GLU A 316 -1.91 -2.95 -15.55
CA GLU A 316 -1.87 -4.00 -14.54
C GLU A 316 -0.44 -4.55 -14.35
N CYS A 317 0.27 -4.84 -15.43
CA CYS A 317 1.68 -5.25 -15.39
C CYS A 317 2.55 -4.20 -14.70
N ARG A 318 2.40 -2.92 -15.07
CA ARG A 318 3.14 -1.80 -14.49
C ARG A 318 2.90 -1.65 -12.98
N ARG A 319 1.71 -2.00 -12.51
CA ARG A 319 1.34 -1.95 -11.09
C ARG A 319 1.85 -3.15 -10.29
N ILE A 320 1.82 -4.36 -10.87
CA ILE A 320 2.08 -5.62 -10.14
C ILE A 320 3.53 -6.09 -10.29
N LEU A 321 4.16 -5.96 -11.45
CA LEU A 321 5.51 -6.49 -11.66
C LEU A 321 6.56 -5.91 -10.69
N PRO A 322 6.62 -4.59 -10.42
CA PRO A 322 7.64 -4.05 -9.52
C PRO A 322 7.58 -4.64 -8.11
N MET A 323 6.39 -4.83 -7.55
CA MET A 323 6.23 -5.43 -6.23
C MET A 323 6.59 -6.92 -6.21
N CYS A 324 6.36 -7.65 -7.31
CA CYS A 324 6.79 -9.05 -7.44
C CYS A 324 8.31 -9.16 -7.60
N TYR A 325 8.94 -8.26 -8.37
CA TYR A 325 10.39 -8.18 -8.48
C TYR A 325 11.05 -7.83 -7.15
N ASP A 326 10.47 -6.89 -6.37
CA ASP A 326 10.95 -6.57 -5.03
C ASP A 326 10.99 -7.81 -4.13
N LEU A 327 9.95 -8.65 -4.18
CA LEU A 327 9.87 -9.90 -3.40
C LEU A 327 10.87 -10.96 -3.91
N PHE A 328 11.00 -11.08 -5.23
CA PHE A 328 11.95 -11.98 -5.88
C PHE A 328 13.40 -11.62 -5.53
N ILE A 329 13.79 -10.36 -5.70
CA ILE A 329 15.13 -9.85 -5.36
C ILE A 329 15.39 -9.98 -3.86
N SER A 330 14.41 -9.65 -3.01
CA SER A 330 14.54 -9.84 -1.55
C SER A 330 14.84 -11.30 -1.19
N ALA A 331 14.24 -12.25 -1.91
CA ALA A 331 14.51 -13.66 -1.69
C ALA A 331 15.93 -14.07 -2.11
N ILE A 332 16.43 -13.57 -3.25
CA ILE A 332 17.83 -13.80 -3.68
C ILE A 332 18.78 -13.30 -2.60
N LEU A 333 18.66 -12.04 -2.22
CA LEU A 333 19.56 -11.41 -1.25
C LEU A 333 19.58 -12.14 0.10
N PHE A 334 18.44 -12.68 0.53
CA PHE A 334 18.36 -13.46 1.75
C PHE A 334 19.03 -14.83 1.64
N LEU A 335 18.82 -15.55 0.53
CA LEU A 335 19.36 -16.90 0.32
C LEU A 335 20.89 -16.90 0.17
N VAL A 336 21.44 -15.83 -0.41
CA VAL A 336 22.88 -15.67 -0.65
C VAL A 336 23.63 -15.19 0.59
N SER A 337 22.98 -14.41 1.46
CA SER A 337 23.64 -13.82 2.63
C SER A 337 24.17 -14.87 3.62
N GLU A 338 25.50 -14.98 3.74
CA GLU A 338 26.19 -15.91 4.65
C GLU A 338 25.80 -15.72 6.12
N SER A 339 25.54 -14.47 6.56
CA SER A 339 25.11 -14.18 7.93
C SER A 339 23.75 -14.78 8.27
N ASN A 340 22.93 -15.03 7.25
CA ASN A 340 21.58 -15.56 7.41
C ASN A 340 21.54 -17.09 7.39
N GLN A 341 22.58 -17.76 6.86
CA GLN A 341 22.69 -19.21 6.78
C GLN A 341 22.70 -19.91 8.14
N ALA A 342 23.30 -19.31 9.16
CA ALA A 342 23.26 -19.85 10.53
C ALA A 342 21.84 -19.80 11.17
N THR A 343 20.92 -19.03 10.60
CA THR A 343 19.54 -18.83 11.09
C THR A 343 18.47 -19.35 10.13
N LEU A 344 18.88 -19.91 8.98
CA LEU A 344 18.01 -20.47 7.96
C LEU A 344 17.34 -21.74 8.48
N SER A 345 16.14 -21.59 9.02
CA SER A 345 15.26 -22.70 9.41
C SER A 345 14.44 -23.25 8.23
N LEU A 346 14.96 -23.17 7.00
CA LEU A 346 14.32 -23.68 5.79
C LEU A 346 14.75 -25.12 5.54
N SER A 347 13.80 -26.01 5.21
CA SER A 347 14.15 -27.38 4.81
C SER A 347 14.81 -27.37 3.43
N ALA A 348 15.67 -28.35 3.16
CA ALA A 348 16.32 -28.52 1.86
C ALA A 348 15.28 -28.58 0.71
N ASP A 349 14.16 -29.29 0.92
CA ASP A 349 13.07 -29.37 -0.07
C ASP A 349 12.46 -28.00 -0.41
N LEU A 350 12.32 -27.12 0.58
CA LEU A 350 11.80 -25.77 0.35
C LEU A 350 12.81 -24.92 -0.42
N ILE A 351 14.10 -25.05 -0.13
CA ILE A 351 15.16 -24.33 -0.86
C ILE A 351 15.19 -24.79 -2.31
N LEU A 352 15.14 -26.10 -2.57
CA LEU A 352 15.10 -26.66 -3.93
C LEU A 352 13.83 -26.22 -4.68
N SER A 353 12.68 -26.23 -4.02
CA SER A 353 11.41 -25.75 -4.59
C SER A 353 11.51 -24.28 -4.98
N LEU A 354 12.07 -23.43 -4.10
CA LEU A 354 12.28 -22.02 -4.38
C LEU A 354 13.25 -21.80 -5.53
N GLY A 355 14.41 -22.47 -5.52
CA GLY A 355 15.39 -22.41 -6.60
C GLY A 355 14.76 -22.77 -7.94
N LYS A 356 13.96 -23.84 -8.01
CA LYS A 356 13.23 -24.22 -9.22
C LYS A 356 12.28 -23.11 -9.70
N ALA A 357 11.44 -22.58 -8.82
CA ALA A 357 10.48 -21.54 -9.19
C ALA A 357 11.17 -20.23 -9.62
N MET A 358 12.29 -19.88 -8.99
CA MET A 358 13.07 -18.70 -9.33
C MET A 358 13.80 -18.88 -10.66
N SER A 359 14.37 -20.06 -10.92
CA SER A 359 14.98 -20.42 -12.21
C SER A 359 13.98 -20.36 -13.37
N GLU A 360 12.79 -20.96 -13.22
CA GLU A 360 11.71 -20.85 -14.22
C GLU A 360 11.29 -19.39 -14.47
N THR A 361 11.34 -18.56 -13.44
CA THR A 361 11.02 -17.13 -13.57
C THR A 361 12.14 -16.38 -14.30
N GLY A 362 13.41 -16.67 -13.99
CA GLY A 362 14.56 -16.13 -14.71
C GLY A 362 14.53 -16.45 -16.21
N VAL A 363 14.15 -17.68 -16.58
CA VAL A 363 13.95 -18.07 -17.99
C VAL A 363 12.88 -17.20 -18.65
N ALA A 364 11.74 -16.99 -18.00
CA ALA A 364 10.66 -16.14 -18.54
C ALA A 364 11.08 -14.67 -18.67
N MET A 365 11.81 -14.12 -17.68
CA MET A 365 12.38 -12.78 -17.78
C MET A 365 13.36 -12.66 -18.96
N GLY A 366 14.21 -13.67 -19.17
CA GLY A 366 15.17 -13.68 -20.26
C GLY A 366 14.53 -13.80 -21.64
N ALA A 367 13.48 -14.62 -21.77
CA ALA A 367 12.69 -14.70 -22.99
C ALA A 367 12.04 -13.34 -23.32
N PHE A 368 11.36 -12.73 -22.34
CA PHE A 368 10.76 -11.40 -22.51
C PHE A 368 11.79 -10.34 -22.94
N LEU A 369 12.96 -10.29 -22.30
CA LEU A 369 14.01 -9.32 -22.69
C LEU A 369 14.60 -9.59 -24.07
N THR A 370 14.62 -10.85 -24.51
CA THR A 370 15.00 -11.20 -25.88
C THR A 370 13.96 -10.67 -26.86
N ASP A 371 12.67 -10.82 -26.58
CA ASP A 371 11.58 -10.27 -27.41
C ASP A 371 11.62 -8.72 -27.45
N VAL A 372 11.93 -8.07 -26.31
CA VAL A 372 12.17 -6.62 -26.23
C VAL A 372 13.29 -6.22 -27.18
N TRP A 373 14.41 -6.93 -27.15
CA TRP A 373 15.55 -6.66 -28.02
C TRP A 373 15.21 -6.83 -29.50
N GLU A 374 14.58 -7.94 -29.89
CA GLU A 374 14.17 -8.21 -31.27
C GLU A 374 13.17 -7.16 -31.79
N THR A 375 12.20 -6.78 -30.94
CA THR A 375 11.20 -5.76 -31.29
C THR A 375 11.86 -4.39 -31.46
N TYR A 376 12.81 -4.04 -30.58
CA TYR A 376 13.60 -2.81 -30.70
C TYR A 376 14.47 -2.82 -31.96
N GLN A 377 15.12 -3.94 -32.29
CA GLN A 377 15.90 -4.05 -33.52
C GLN A 377 15.04 -3.83 -34.77
N THR A 378 13.82 -4.34 -34.76
CA THR A 378 12.87 -4.25 -35.86
C THR A 378 12.32 -2.84 -36.05
N HIS A 379 11.90 -2.19 -34.96
CA HIS A 379 11.15 -0.92 -35.02
C HIS A 379 12.00 0.31 -34.69
N LYS A 380 13.18 0.13 -34.08
CA LYS A 380 14.07 1.20 -33.59
C LYS A 380 13.38 2.22 -32.68
N SER A 381 12.31 1.81 -32.01
CA SER A 381 11.53 2.68 -31.14
C SER A 381 12.02 2.60 -29.70
N LYS A 382 12.45 3.74 -29.16
CA LYS A 382 12.98 3.84 -27.79
C LYS A 382 11.96 3.46 -26.72
N ILE A 383 10.66 3.60 -26.97
CA ILE A 383 9.60 3.29 -25.98
C ILE A 383 9.61 1.82 -25.51
N ILE A 384 10.12 0.92 -26.35
CA ILE A 384 10.22 -0.52 -26.05
C ILE A 384 11.28 -0.79 -24.97
N ILE A 385 12.37 0.00 -24.96
CA ILE A 385 13.47 -0.13 -24.00
C ILE A 385 13.35 0.87 -22.84
N ASP A 386 12.75 2.04 -23.08
CA ASP A 386 12.52 3.12 -22.13
C ASP A 386 11.13 2.97 -21.50
N ASN A 387 10.95 1.89 -20.73
CA ASN A 387 9.77 1.73 -19.89
C ASN A 387 10.09 0.98 -18.60
N ASP A 388 9.29 1.26 -17.56
CA ASP A 388 9.45 0.71 -16.22
C ASP A 388 9.53 -0.83 -16.22
N ILE A 389 8.71 -1.52 -17.02
CA ILE A 389 8.66 -2.99 -17.02
C ILE A 389 10.00 -3.54 -17.50
N THR A 390 10.46 -3.13 -18.68
CA THR A 390 11.75 -3.56 -19.24
C THR A 390 12.89 -3.32 -18.24
N LEU A 391 12.95 -2.14 -17.62
CA LEU A 391 14.02 -1.78 -16.70
C LEU A 391 13.98 -2.59 -15.40
N PHE A 392 12.79 -2.80 -14.80
CA PHE A 392 12.66 -3.65 -13.61
C PHE A 392 12.96 -5.12 -13.92
N THR A 393 12.53 -5.63 -15.08
CA THR A 393 12.87 -7.00 -15.51
C THR A 393 14.38 -7.17 -15.69
N LEU A 394 15.04 -6.19 -16.33
CA LEU A 394 16.49 -6.19 -16.52
C LEU A 394 17.23 -6.23 -15.18
N GLN A 395 16.79 -5.43 -14.21
CA GLN A 395 17.36 -5.43 -12.86
C GLN A 395 17.18 -6.77 -12.15
N ALA A 396 15.95 -7.29 -12.11
CA ALA A 396 15.66 -8.55 -11.43
C ALA A 396 16.45 -9.72 -12.05
N LEU A 397 16.51 -9.79 -13.38
CA LEU A 397 17.27 -10.83 -14.06
C LEU A 397 18.78 -10.67 -13.82
N SER A 398 19.34 -9.45 -13.91
CA SER A 398 20.77 -9.25 -13.70
C SER A 398 21.23 -9.69 -12.30
N ILE A 399 20.41 -9.40 -11.28
CA ILE A 399 20.67 -9.87 -9.91
C ILE A 399 20.59 -11.40 -9.82
N TRP A 400 19.60 -12.01 -10.47
CA TRP A 400 19.49 -13.47 -10.52
C TRP A 400 20.68 -14.15 -11.21
N LEU A 401 21.12 -13.61 -12.35
CA LEU A 401 22.24 -14.14 -13.14
C LEU A 401 23.58 -14.09 -12.39
N THR A 402 23.71 -13.23 -11.37
CA THR A 402 24.92 -13.16 -10.55
C THR A 402 25.05 -14.40 -9.65
N GLU A 403 23.93 -14.98 -9.25
CA GLU A 403 23.85 -16.02 -8.21
C GLU A 403 23.57 -17.40 -8.79
N GLU A 404 22.89 -17.47 -9.94
CA GLU A 404 22.61 -18.74 -10.61
C GLU A 404 23.84 -19.17 -11.42
N THR A 405 24.57 -20.15 -10.89
CA THR A 405 25.77 -20.72 -11.51
C THR A 405 25.45 -21.68 -12.64
N ALA A 406 24.21 -22.20 -12.72
CA ALA A 406 23.77 -23.09 -13.78
C ALA A 406 23.17 -22.36 -15.00
N VAL A 407 23.25 -21.02 -15.05
CA VAL A 407 22.77 -20.25 -16.20
C VAL A 407 23.49 -20.72 -17.46
N LEU A 408 22.72 -21.01 -18.53
CA LEU A 408 23.31 -21.28 -19.83
C LEU A 408 23.98 -19.99 -20.37
N PRO A 409 25.25 -20.05 -20.80
CA PRO A 409 25.93 -18.93 -21.46
C PRO A 409 25.15 -18.31 -22.63
N SER A 410 24.25 -19.07 -23.25
CA SER A 410 23.35 -18.61 -24.31
C SER A 410 22.35 -17.53 -23.86
N GLN A 411 21.84 -17.58 -22.62
CA GLN A 411 20.90 -16.57 -22.11
C GLN A 411 21.61 -15.24 -21.81
N ILE A 412 22.83 -15.29 -21.30
CA ILE A 412 23.66 -14.09 -21.07
C ILE A 412 23.99 -13.45 -22.42
N THR A 413 24.38 -14.27 -23.39
CA THR A 413 24.73 -13.81 -24.74
C THR A 413 23.55 -13.15 -25.47
N SER A 414 22.32 -13.64 -25.27
CA SER A 414 21.14 -13.07 -25.96
C SER A 414 20.72 -11.70 -25.42
N ILE A 415 20.96 -11.43 -24.14
CA ILE A 415 20.51 -10.19 -23.46
C ILE A 415 21.62 -9.12 -23.40
N GLN A 416 22.88 -9.52 -23.52
CA GLN A 416 24.04 -8.61 -23.53
C GLN A 416 23.87 -7.40 -24.48
N PRO A 417 23.41 -7.56 -25.74
CA PRO A 417 23.25 -6.41 -26.64
C PRO A 417 22.23 -5.39 -26.14
N LEU A 418 21.13 -5.85 -25.53
CA LEU A 418 20.10 -4.99 -24.96
C LEU A 418 20.65 -4.16 -23.80
N ILE A 419 21.43 -4.79 -22.90
CA ILE A 419 22.05 -4.10 -21.76
C ILE A 419 22.98 -2.99 -22.23
N LEU A 420 23.83 -3.28 -23.23
CA LEU A 420 24.74 -2.29 -23.80
C LEU A 420 24.00 -1.13 -24.45
N GLU A 421 22.93 -1.41 -25.20
CA GLU A 421 22.10 -0.38 -25.82
C GLU A 421 21.42 0.52 -24.77
N VAL A 422 20.82 -0.07 -23.73
CA VAL A 422 20.19 0.71 -22.64
C VAL A 422 21.21 1.62 -21.96
N ILE A 423 22.43 1.16 -21.72
CA ILE A 423 23.51 1.96 -21.11
C ILE A 423 23.95 3.08 -22.06
N GLN A 424 24.10 2.79 -23.35
CA GLN A 424 24.47 3.77 -24.34
C GLN A 424 23.41 4.89 -24.44
N GLN A 425 22.13 4.52 -24.51
CA GLN A 425 21.02 5.48 -24.54
C GLN A 425 20.93 6.28 -23.22
N TYR A 426 21.20 5.64 -22.08
CA TYR A 426 21.24 6.33 -20.80
C TYR A 426 22.36 7.38 -20.74
N THR A 427 23.58 6.99 -21.09
CA THR A 427 24.75 7.88 -21.05
C THR A 427 24.64 9.03 -22.05
N ALA A 428 23.89 8.84 -23.15
CA ALA A 428 23.54 9.89 -24.10
C ALA A 428 22.47 10.87 -23.60
N GLY A 429 21.79 10.58 -22.47
CA GLY A 429 20.68 11.39 -21.96
C GLY A 429 19.36 11.18 -22.72
N ASP A 430 19.27 10.07 -23.45
CA ASP A 430 18.21 9.80 -24.42
C ASP A 430 17.04 8.98 -23.84
N LEU A 431 17.17 8.50 -22.60
CA LEU A 431 16.12 7.80 -21.85
C LEU A 431 15.39 8.78 -20.94
N SER A 432 14.07 8.81 -21.04
CA SER A 432 13.18 9.72 -20.36
C SER A 432 12.61 9.15 -19.05
N SER A 433 12.58 7.82 -18.91
CA SER A 433 11.96 7.12 -17.79
C SER A 433 12.97 6.24 -17.04
N LEU A 434 13.70 6.82 -16.10
CA LEU A 434 14.54 6.01 -15.20
C LEU A 434 14.14 6.21 -13.74
N PRO A 435 13.25 5.34 -13.23
CA PRO A 435 13.07 5.19 -11.80
C PRO A 435 14.26 4.48 -11.12
N ILE A 436 15.22 3.94 -11.89
CA ILE A 436 16.28 3.04 -11.42
C ILE A 436 17.66 3.55 -11.87
N ASN A 437 18.66 3.46 -10.99
CA ASN A 437 20.05 3.76 -11.33
C ASN A 437 20.63 2.61 -12.19
N PRO A 438 21.13 2.84 -13.41
CA PRO A 438 21.63 1.77 -14.28
C PRO A 438 22.74 0.90 -13.70
N LEU A 439 23.48 1.39 -12.70
CA LEU A 439 24.45 0.59 -11.95
C LEU A 439 23.81 -0.59 -11.21
N SER A 440 22.52 -0.52 -10.87
CA SER A 440 21.82 -1.56 -10.12
C SER A 440 21.58 -2.83 -10.93
N PHE A 441 21.67 -2.78 -12.27
CA PHE A 441 21.61 -3.95 -13.13
C PHE A 441 22.92 -4.21 -13.85
N LEU A 442 23.73 -3.17 -14.12
CA LEU A 442 25.04 -3.33 -14.73
C LEU A 442 26.05 -4.04 -13.81
N SER A 443 26.14 -3.66 -12.53
CA SER A 443 27.12 -4.27 -11.62
C SER A 443 26.89 -5.77 -11.43
N PRO A 444 25.66 -6.25 -11.19
CA PRO A 444 25.38 -7.69 -11.13
C PRO A 444 25.70 -8.40 -12.47
N PHE A 445 25.32 -7.80 -13.59
CA PHE A 445 25.59 -8.38 -14.91
C PHE A 445 27.08 -8.50 -15.25
N LEU A 446 27.91 -7.51 -14.88
CA LEU A 446 29.35 -7.60 -15.08
C LEU A 446 29.96 -8.69 -14.19
N ALA A 447 29.49 -8.81 -12.94
CA ALA A 447 29.92 -9.87 -12.04
C ALA A 447 29.64 -11.26 -12.63
N SER A 448 28.44 -11.45 -13.22
CA SER A 448 28.08 -12.72 -13.84
C SER A 448 28.95 -13.03 -15.06
N ILE A 449 29.26 -12.08 -15.95
CA ILE A 449 30.16 -12.35 -17.08
C ILE A 449 31.57 -12.73 -16.61
N THR A 450 32.08 -12.06 -15.57
CA THR A 450 33.44 -12.32 -15.08
C THR A 450 33.58 -13.67 -14.38
N SER A 451 32.52 -14.21 -13.78
CA SER A 451 32.58 -15.50 -13.08
C SER A 451 32.67 -16.70 -14.03
N PHE A 452 32.25 -16.57 -15.29
CA PHE A 452 32.36 -17.65 -16.30
C PHE A 452 33.75 -17.78 -16.94
N SER A 453 34.67 -16.85 -16.71
CA SER A 453 35.97 -16.83 -17.41
C SER A 453 37.03 -17.78 -16.81
N ASP A 454 36.76 -18.44 -15.68
CA ASP A 454 37.74 -19.24 -14.93
C ASP A 454 37.63 -20.77 -15.13
N GLU A 455 36.69 -21.29 -15.91
CA GLU A 455 36.66 -22.73 -16.27
C GLU A 455 37.46 -23.00 -17.55
N GLU A 456 38.79 -23.06 -17.45
CA GLU A 456 39.62 -23.70 -18.48
C GLU A 456 39.30 -25.21 -18.55
N PRO A 457 39.17 -25.80 -19.76
CA PRO A 457 38.98 -27.23 -19.88
C PRO A 457 40.26 -27.95 -19.43
N GLN A 458 40.16 -28.76 -18.36
CA GLN A 458 41.20 -29.74 -18.04
C GLN A 458 41.33 -30.72 -19.20
N THR A 459 42.25 -30.41 -20.11
CA THR A 459 42.69 -31.33 -21.16
C THR A 459 43.28 -32.57 -20.52
N GLU A 460 42.66 -33.70 -20.85
CA GLU A 460 43.19 -35.05 -20.71
C GLU A 460 44.69 -35.11 -21.03
N HIS A 461 45.54 -35.54 -20.10
CA HIS A 461 46.75 -36.29 -20.41
C HIS A 461 47.25 -37.01 -19.17
N SER A 462 47.07 -38.34 -19.14
CA SER A 462 48.12 -39.32 -18.83
C SER A 462 47.55 -40.75 -18.77
N LYS A 463 47.77 -41.53 -19.84
CA LYS A 463 47.86 -42.99 -19.75
C LYS A 463 49.31 -43.34 -19.40
N PRO A 464 49.60 -44.26 -18.46
CA PRO A 464 50.88 -44.91 -18.42
C PRO A 464 50.87 -46.20 -19.24
N VAL A 465 52.01 -46.43 -19.91
CA VAL A 465 52.45 -47.69 -20.53
C VAL A 465 52.93 -48.65 -19.44
#